data_AF-A0AB35YZ07-F1
#
_entry.id   AF-A0AB35YZ07-F1
#
_cell.length_a   1.000
_cell.length_b   1.000
_cell.length_c   1.000
_cell.angle_alpha   90.00
_cell.angle_beta   90.00
_cell.angle_gamma   90.00
#
_symmetry.space_group_name_H-M   'P 1'
#
loop_
_entity.id
_entity.type
_entity.pdbx_description
1 polymer ?
#
loop_
_entity_poly.entity_id
_entity_poly.type
_entity_poly.pdbx_seq_one_letter_code
_entity_poly.pdbx_strand_id
1 'polypeptide(L)'
;MALKKTEFYYPRISNFKSDSSLIKIYLDSIENYGELTKIADKIACDVKEPLLRFGNEKTDFNLIIYKECSESNDIVDFSGRNVISIENETIIINDEIEKPFDSLKSVLENHILNPKKVFDYSTDIEKALIMYYQNSSYSSKDIKKQLIQIVTEFNNLNTKHSDSLPLKIKLNEYPYIRIEKPPFPTN
;
A
#
# COMPACT_ATOMS: atom_id res chain seq x y z
N MET A 1 -34.17 -7.82 1.09
CA MET A 1 -32.99 -8.60 0.70
C MET A 1 -31.81 -7.65 0.66
N ALA A 2 -30.79 -7.82 1.50
CA ALA A 2 -29.55 -7.07 1.35
C ALA A 2 -28.83 -7.58 0.09
N LEU A 3 -28.42 -6.68 -0.81
CA LEU A 3 -27.63 -7.05 -1.98
C LEU A 3 -26.30 -7.64 -1.48
N LYS A 4 -25.93 -8.82 -1.98
CA LYS A 4 -24.61 -9.39 -1.71
C LYS A 4 -23.56 -8.48 -2.35
N LYS A 5 -22.65 -7.93 -1.54
CA LYS A 5 -21.54 -7.11 -2.04
C LYS A 5 -20.51 -7.97 -2.77
N THR A 6 -19.82 -7.36 -3.72
CA THR A 6 -18.65 -7.97 -4.38
C THR A 6 -17.46 -7.91 -3.42
N GLU A 7 -16.69 -8.99 -3.29
CA GLU A 7 -15.52 -9.04 -2.40
C GLU A 7 -14.23 -9.12 -3.23
N PHE A 8 -13.25 -8.29 -2.88
CA PHE A 8 -11.89 -8.36 -3.42
C PHE A 8 -10.88 -8.67 -2.32
N TYR A 9 -9.79 -9.34 -2.71
CA TYR A 9 -8.79 -9.90 -1.80
C TYR A 9 -7.38 -9.57 -2.29
N TYR A 10 -6.59 -8.93 -1.44
CA TYR A 10 -5.22 -8.49 -1.72
C TYR A 10 -4.23 -9.03 -0.67
N PRO A 11 -3.02 -9.46 -1.06
CA PRO A 11 -2.43 -9.30 -2.39
C PRO A 11 -3.01 -10.25 -3.45
N ARG A 12 -3.42 -11.46 -3.07
CA ARG A 12 -4.18 -12.40 -3.90
C ARG A 12 -5.12 -13.22 -3.04
N ILE A 13 -6.18 -13.79 -3.63
CA ILE A 13 -7.11 -14.68 -2.91
C ILE A 13 -6.42 -15.90 -2.27
N SER A 14 -5.33 -16.39 -2.87
CA SER A 14 -4.55 -17.51 -2.34
C SER A 14 -3.89 -17.22 -0.98
N ASN A 15 -3.64 -15.95 -0.65
CA ASN A 15 -3.03 -15.54 0.61
C ASN A 15 -3.99 -15.65 1.80
N PHE A 16 -5.29 -15.90 1.55
CA PHE A 16 -6.32 -16.00 2.59
C PHE A 16 -6.64 -17.45 3.00
N LYS A 17 -5.83 -18.42 2.57
CA LYS A 17 -6.11 -19.85 2.77
C LYS A 17 -5.78 -20.39 4.18
N SER A 18 -5.18 -19.58 5.06
CA SER A 18 -4.90 -19.93 6.47
C SER A 18 -5.31 -18.80 7.41
N ASP A 19 -6.61 -18.74 7.73
CA ASP A 19 -7.27 -17.62 8.43
C ASP A 19 -6.76 -17.38 9.88
N SER A 20 -5.99 -18.30 10.48
CA SER A 20 -5.61 -18.23 11.90
C SER A 20 -4.60 -17.13 12.24
N SER A 21 -3.85 -16.61 11.27
CA SER A 21 -2.89 -15.51 11.48
C SER A 21 -3.45 -14.12 11.16
N LEU A 22 -4.61 -14.02 10.51
CA LEU A 22 -5.17 -12.75 10.05
C LEU A 22 -6.04 -12.10 11.13
N ILE A 23 -5.66 -10.89 11.57
CA ILE A 23 -6.45 -10.10 12.52
C ILE A 23 -7.14 -8.96 11.79
N LYS A 24 -8.48 -8.94 11.85
CA LYS A 24 -9.32 -7.97 11.14
C LYS A 24 -9.25 -6.60 11.81
N ILE A 25 -8.96 -5.58 11.00
CA ILE A 25 -9.09 -4.16 11.33
C ILE A 25 -10.20 -3.61 10.44
N TYR A 26 -11.24 -3.01 11.01
CA TYR A 26 -12.27 -2.34 10.22
C TYR A 26 -11.91 -0.86 10.10
N LEU A 27 -11.70 -0.39 8.87
CA LEU A 27 -11.28 1.01 8.66
C LEU A 27 -12.33 2.02 9.16
N ASP A 28 -13.61 1.63 9.15
CA ASP A 28 -14.70 2.45 9.66
C ASP A 28 -14.75 2.52 11.20
N SER A 29 -13.98 1.69 11.91
CA SER A 29 -13.92 1.67 13.38
C SER A 29 -12.70 2.37 13.95
N ILE A 30 -11.88 3.01 13.12
CA ILE A 30 -10.71 3.78 13.55
C ILE A 30 -10.90 5.26 13.25
N GLU A 31 -10.21 6.12 13.98
CA GLU A 31 -10.30 7.57 13.87
C GLU A 31 -9.39 8.11 12.76
N ASN A 32 -8.13 7.67 12.74
CA ASN A 32 -7.08 8.27 11.93
C ASN A 32 -5.92 7.31 11.65
N TYR A 33 -4.96 7.77 10.86
CA TYR A 33 -3.79 7.01 10.46
C TYR A 33 -2.93 6.58 11.66
N GLY A 34 -2.79 7.44 12.67
CA GLY A 34 -2.02 7.11 13.87
C GLY A 34 -2.63 5.97 14.68
N GLU A 35 -3.95 5.84 14.71
CA GLU A 35 -4.62 4.68 15.31
C GLU A 35 -4.43 3.43 14.45
N LEU A 36 -4.56 3.55 13.13
CA LEU A 36 -4.34 2.43 12.19
C LEU A 36 -2.95 1.81 12.38
N THR A 37 -1.91 2.64 12.39
CA THR A 37 -0.52 2.17 12.51
C THR A 37 -0.26 1.51 13.85
N LYS A 38 -0.79 2.06 14.96
CA LYS A 38 -0.67 1.44 16.29
C LYS A 38 -1.35 0.08 16.39
N ILE A 39 -2.56 -0.05 15.85
CA ILE A 39 -3.28 -1.33 15.85
C ILE A 39 -2.55 -2.35 14.98
N ALA A 40 -2.13 -1.96 13.77
CA ALA A 40 -1.39 -2.82 12.87
C ALA A 40 -0.03 -3.25 13.45
N ASP A 41 0.66 -2.35 14.15
CA ASP A 41 1.93 -2.63 14.82
C ASP A 41 1.78 -3.67 15.92
N LYS A 42 0.78 -3.50 16.80
CA LYS A 42 0.47 -4.49 17.84
C LYS A 42 0.20 -5.88 17.25
N ILE A 43 -0.56 -5.94 16.15
CA ILE A 43 -0.84 -7.20 15.46
C ILE A 43 0.45 -7.83 14.91
N ALA A 44 1.30 -7.02 14.26
CA ALA A 44 2.56 -7.48 13.70
C ALA A 44 3.52 -8.00 14.78
N CYS A 45 3.61 -7.32 15.92
CA CYS A 45 4.44 -7.75 17.05
C CYS A 45 3.93 -9.03 17.73
N ASP A 46 2.63 -9.33 17.62
CA ASP A 46 2.06 -10.62 18.03
C ASP A 46 2.30 -11.75 16.98
N VAL A 47 3.16 -11.51 15.98
CA VAL A 47 3.48 -12.44 14.87
C VAL A 47 2.21 -12.81 14.07
N LYS A 48 1.34 -11.82 13.88
CA LYS A 48 0.10 -11.93 13.12
C LYS A 48 0.06 -10.89 12.01
N GLU A 49 -0.85 -11.08 11.07
CA GLU A 49 -0.97 -10.21 9.90
C GLU A 49 -2.23 -9.34 10.01
N PRO A 50 -2.08 -8.01 9.90
CA PRO A 50 -3.23 -7.12 9.91
C PRO A 50 -4.00 -7.21 8.58
N LEU A 51 -5.29 -7.57 8.69
CA LEU A 51 -6.24 -7.59 7.59
C LEU A 51 -7.14 -6.35 7.66
N LEU A 52 -6.85 -5.35 6.84
CA LEU A 52 -7.69 -4.17 6.73
C LEU A 52 -8.93 -4.45 5.89
N ARG A 53 -10.10 -4.17 6.47
CA ARG A 53 -11.42 -4.28 5.85
C ARG A 53 -12.03 -2.92 5.67
N PHE A 54 -12.41 -2.62 4.43
CA PHE A 54 -13.05 -1.37 4.04
C PHE A 54 -13.90 -1.60 2.80
N GLY A 55 -14.83 -0.70 2.50
CA GLY A 55 -15.74 -0.91 1.38
C GLY A 55 -16.66 0.26 1.12
N ASN A 56 -17.43 0.15 0.06
CA ASN A 56 -18.54 1.04 -0.26
C ASN A 56 -19.85 0.23 -0.25
N GLU A 57 -20.93 0.81 -0.76
CA GLU A 57 -22.25 0.15 -0.77
C GLU A 57 -22.28 -1.13 -1.61
N LYS A 58 -21.41 -1.25 -2.62
CA LYS A 58 -21.42 -2.33 -3.62
C LYS A 58 -20.30 -3.35 -3.41
N THR A 59 -19.22 -2.94 -2.77
CA THR A 59 -17.96 -3.68 -2.74
C THR A 59 -17.32 -3.65 -1.36
N ASP A 60 -16.83 -4.80 -0.91
CA ASP A 60 -15.96 -4.93 0.25
C ASP A 60 -14.55 -5.34 -0.21
N PHE A 61 -13.54 -4.72 0.38
CA PHE A 61 -12.12 -4.93 0.11
C PHE A 61 -11.45 -5.53 1.34
N ASN A 62 -10.66 -6.58 1.11
CA ASN A 62 -9.89 -7.29 2.12
C ASN A 62 -8.40 -7.14 1.74
N LEU A 63 -7.68 -6.31 2.48
CA LEU A 63 -6.27 -6.01 2.22
C LEU A 63 -5.41 -6.52 3.38
N ILE A 64 -4.61 -7.55 3.14
CA ILE A 64 -3.52 -7.90 4.06
C ILE A 64 -2.47 -6.80 3.93
N ILE A 65 -2.25 -6.09 5.02
CA ILE A 65 -1.28 -5.00 5.09
C ILE A 65 0.04 -5.57 5.60
N TYR A 66 1.14 -5.18 4.94
CA TYR A 66 2.45 -5.42 5.49
C TYR A 66 2.80 -4.36 6.54
N LYS A 67 3.11 -4.80 7.75
CA LYS A 67 3.60 -3.97 8.85
C LYS A 67 4.74 -4.73 9.54
N GLU A 68 5.88 -4.08 9.67
CA GLU A 68 6.98 -4.58 10.50
C GLU A 68 6.68 -4.27 11.96
N CYS A 69 6.98 -5.20 12.87
CA CYS A 69 6.89 -4.94 14.30
C CYS A 69 7.91 -3.87 14.69
N SER A 70 7.47 -2.79 15.34
CA SER A 70 8.34 -1.70 15.78
C SER A 70 9.39 -2.14 16.82
N GLU A 71 9.15 -3.24 17.54
CA GLU A 71 10.10 -3.85 18.49
C GLU A 71 11.13 -4.77 17.81
N SER A 72 10.98 -5.05 16.51
CA SER A 72 11.96 -5.83 15.75
C SER A 72 13.13 -4.95 15.31
N ASN A 73 14.35 -5.49 15.37
CA ASN A 73 15.56 -4.81 14.90
C ASN A 73 15.87 -5.14 13.42
N ASP A 74 14.83 -5.45 12.64
CA ASP A 74 14.99 -5.84 11.24
C ASP A 74 15.16 -4.60 10.36
N ILE A 75 16.29 -4.51 9.66
CA ILE A 75 16.53 -3.48 8.65
C ILE A 75 16.17 -4.10 7.29
N VAL A 76 15.04 -3.68 6.72
CA VAL A 76 14.61 -4.12 5.40
C VAL A 76 14.94 -3.04 4.36
N ASP A 77 15.95 -3.32 3.53
CA ASP A 77 16.30 -2.48 2.38
C ASP A 77 15.48 -2.91 1.15
N PHE A 78 14.49 -2.10 0.80
CA PHE A 78 13.77 -2.26 -0.45
C PHE A 78 14.50 -1.46 -1.53
N SER A 79 14.91 -2.12 -2.61
CA SER A 79 15.40 -1.40 -3.78
C SER A 79 14.35 -0.36 -4.23
N GLY A 80 14.74 0.92 -4.25
CA GLY A 80 13.83 2.05 -4.51
C GLY A 80 12.99 1.89 -5.78
N ARG A 81 13.50 1.20 -6.80
CA ARG A 81 12.76 0.91 -8.05
C ARG A 81 11.57 -0.02 -7.86
N ASN A 82 11.60 -0.90 -6.86
CA ASN A 82 10.49 -1.82 -6.58
C ASN A 82 9.43 -1.16 -5.68
N VAL A 83 9.63 0.09 -5.27
CA VAL A 83 8.75 0.80 -4.34
C VAL A 83 8.26 2.10 -4.97
N ILE A 84 6.97 2.37 -4.81
CA ILE A 84 6.46 3.75 -4.84
C ILE A 84 5.97 4.10 -3.45
N SER A 85 6.16 5.35 -3.04
CA SER A 85 5.59 5.87 -1.80
C SER A 85 4.37 6.73 -2.10
N ILE A 86 3.32 6.60 -1.31
CA ILE A 86 2.13 7.44 -1.36
C ILE A 86 2.05 8.17 -0.03
N GLU A 87 2.10 9.49 -0.08
CA GLU A 87 2.01 10.39 1.07
C GLU A 87 1.17 11.61 0.69
N ASN A 88 0.14 11.91 1.49
CA ASN A 88 -0.88 12.89 1.15
C ASN A 88 -1.42 12.63 -0.26
N GLU A 89 -1.48 13.64 -1.14
CA GLU A 89 -1.91 13.50 -2.54
C GLU A 89 -0.71 13.42 -3.51
N THR A 90 0.43 12.90 -3.04
CA THR A 90 1.66 12.75 -3.83
C THR A 90 2.09 11.30 -3.91
N ILE A 91 2.55 10.89 -5.09
CA ILE A 91 3.20 9.61 -5.34
C ILE A 91 4.67 9.88 -5.64
N ILE A 92 5.56 9.27 -4.86
CA ILE A 92 7.02 9.39 -4.97
C ILE A 92 7.56 8.10 -5.59
N ILE A 93 8.36 8.25 -6.63
CA ILE A 93 8.87 7.15 -7.46
C ILE A 93 10.39 7.24 -7.49
N ASN A 94 11.05 6.14 -7.12
CA ASN A 94 12.52 6.02 -7.15
C ASN A 94 13.24 7.22 -6.53
N ASP A 95 12.75 7.70 -5.39
CA ASP A 95 13.35 8.75 -4.56
C ASP A 95 13.46 10.17 -5.17
N GLU A 96 13.24 10.31 -6.48
CA GLU A 96 13.51 11.55 -7.22
C GLU A 96 12.28 12.13 -7.92
N ILE A 97 11.29 11.30 -8.26
CA ILE A 97 10.15 11.73 -9.11
C ILE A 97 8.89 11.83 -8.28
N GLU A 98 8.26 13.01 -8.31
CA GLU A 98 6.94 13.21 -7.72
C GLU A 98 5.86 13.32 -8.79
N LYS A 99 4.74 12.67 -8.51
CA LYS A 99 3.54 12.74 -9.33
C LYS A 99 2.32 13.03 -8.45
N PRO A 100 1.35 13.83 -8.92
CA PRO A 100 0.10 14.00 -8.19
C PRO A 100 -0.66 12.67 -8.15
N PHE A 101 -1.45 12.47 -7.10
CA PHE A 101 -2.26 11.26 -6.92
C PHE A 101 -3.24 11.02 -8.09
N ASP A 102 -3.69 12.08 -8.78
CA ASP A 102 -4.50 11.97 -10.01
C ASP A 102 -3.83 11.15 -11.13
N SER A 103 -2.50 10.98 -11.08
CA SER A 103 -1.75 10.15 -12.03
C SER A 103 -1.70 8.66 -11.66
N LEU A 104 -2.30 8.25 -10.53
CA LEU A 104 -2.23 6.93 -9.91
C LEU A 104 -2.36 5.79 -10.92
N LYS A 105 -3.34 5.84 -11.81
CA LYS A 105 -3.56 4.80 -12.83
C LYS A 105 -2.30 4.51 -13.65
N SER A 106 -1.69 5.56 -14.20
CA SER A 106 -0.49 5.43 -15.03
C SER A 106 0.73 5.01 -14.22
N VAL A 107 0.81 5.46 -12.96
CA VAL A 107 1.89 5.10 -12.05
C VAL A 107 1.79 3.63 -11.66
N LEU A 108 0.60 3.12 -11.31
CA LEU A 108 0.40 1.71 -10.98
C LEU A 108 0.69 0.78 -12.16
N GLU A 109 0.26 1.15 -13.37
CA GLU A 109 0.57 0.36 -14.57
C GLU A 109 2.07 0.24 -14.81
N ASN A 110 2.80 1.36 -14.74
CA ASN A 110 4.26 1.35 -14.89
C ASN A 110 4.95 0.65 -13.72
N HIS A 111 4.47 0.85 -12.49
CA HIS A 111 5.07 0.28 -11.29
C HIS A 111 4.95 -1.23 -11.22
N ILE A 112 3.76 -1.76 -11.53
CA ILE A 112 3.48 -3.19 -11.40
C ILE A 112 3.98 -3.95 -12.64
N LEU A 113 3.68 -3.46 -13.85
CA LEU A 113 3.95 -4.20 -15.09
C LEU A 113 5.24 -3.77 -15.80
N ASN A 114 5.63 -2.51 -15.62
CA ASN A 114 6.75 -1.86 -16.29
C ASN A 114 6.95 -2.27 -17.76
N PRO A 115 5.92 -2.14 -18.63
CA PRO A 115 5.95 -2.70 -19.98
C PRO A 115 7.03 -2.06 -20.87
N LYS A 116 7.40 -0.81 -20.56
CA LYS A 116 8.43 -0.05 -21.27
C LYS A 116 9.84 -0.22 -20.67
N LYS A 117 9.99 -1.02 -19.61
CA LYS A 117 11.26 -1.24 -18.89
C LYS A 117 11.92 0.07 -18.47
N VAL A 118 11.10 1.00 -17.98
CA VAL A 118 11.59 2.28 -17.45
C VAL A 118 12.34 2.00 -16.16
N PHE A 119 13.53 2.58 -16.05
CA PHE A 119 14.49 2.31 -14.99
C PHE A 119 13.95 2.60 -13.59
N ASP A 120 13.07 3.59 -13.46
CA ASP A 120 12.54 4.07 -12.18
C ASP A 120 11.46 3.16 -11.57
N TYR A 121 10.99 2.14 -12.29
CA TYR A 121 9.90 1.27 -11.85
C TYR A 121 10.34 -0.18 -11.65
N SER A 122 9.47 -0.98 -11.02
CA SER A 122 9.77 -2.35 -10.66
C SER A 122 10.17 -3.17 -11.88
N THR A 123 11.15 -4.04 -11.69
CA THR A 123 11.56 -5.01 -12.74
C THR A 123 10.83 -6.34 -12.59
N ASP A 124 10.12 -6.52 -11.49
CA ASP A 124 9.49 -7.78 -11.10
C ASP A 124 8.12 -7.48 -10.46
N ILE A 125 7.07 -8.07 -11.04
CA ILE A 125 5.68 -7.97 -10.57
C ILE A 125 5.58 -8.42 -9.10
N GLU A 126 6.32 -9.47 -8.71
CA GLU A 126 6.31 -9.99 -7.34
C GLU A 126 7.03 -9.09 -6.35
N LYS A 127 7.85 -8.14 -6.81
CA LYS A 127 8.59 -7.20 -5.95
C LYS A 127 7.91 -5.85 -5.81
N ALA A 128 7.05 -5.45 -6.76
CA ALA A 128 6.33 -4.18 -6.71
C ALA A 128 5.60 -4.00 -5.37
N LEU A 129 5.91 -2.92 -4.65
CA LEU A 129 5.37 -2.59 -3.33
C LEU A 129 4.93 -1.13 -3.31
N ILE A 130 3.82 -0.85 -2.63
CA ILE A 130 3.40 0.51 -2.31
C ILE A 130 3.71 0.75 -0.84
N MET A 131 4.55 1.72 -0.55
CA MET A 131 4.69 2.27 0.80
C MET A 131 3.62 3.33 1.00
N TYR A 132 2.77 3.16 1.98
CA TYR A 132 1.69 4.08 2.28
C TYR A 132 1.98 4.75 3.62
N TYR A 133 2.07 6.07 3.63
CA TYR A 133 2.23 6.87 4.83
C TYR A 133 1.25 8.05 4.78
N GLN A 134 0.69 8.41 5.93
CA GLN A 134 -0.04 9.66 6.09
C GLN A 134 0.35 10.29 7.44
N ASN A 135 0.09 11.59 7.59
CA ASN A 135 0.21 12.22 8.90
C ASN A 135 -0.69 11.48 9.91
N SER A 136 -0.26 11.32 11.16
CA SER A 136 -1.01 10.59 12.20
C SER A 136 -2.46 11.08 12.39
N SER A 137 -2.73 12.36 12.15
CA SER A 137 -4.07 12.97 12.23
C SER A 137 -4.94 12.78 10.98
N TYR A 138 -4.41 12.19 9.90
CA TYR A 138 -5.12 12.00 8.64
C TYR A 138 -6.30 11.05 8.85
N SER A 139 -7.50 11.50 8.49
CA SER A 139 -8.75 10.86 8.92
C SER A 139 -8.98 9.50 8.28
N SER A 140 -9.62 8.58 8.99
CA SER A 140 -9.99 7.26 8.44
C SER A 140 -10.87 7.35 7.19
N LYS A 141 -11.69 8.40 7.09
CA LYS A 141 -12.50 8.69 5.90
C LYS A 141 -11.62 9.00 4.68
N ASP A 142 -10.56 9.79 4.85
CA ASP A 142 -9.66 10.16 3.77
C ASP A 142 -8.76 8.98 3.38
N ILE A 143 -8.27 8.21 4.37
CA ILE A 143 -7.57 6.92 4.13
C ILE A 143 -8.46 6.00 3.30
N LYS A 144 -9.73 5.84 3.69
CA LYS A 144 -10.69 4.98 2.99
C LYS A 144 -10.89 5.44 1.55
N LYS A 145 -11.05 6.74 1.32
CA LYS A 145 -11.19 7.30 -0.03
C LYS A 145 -9.97 6.96 -0.89
N GLN A 146 -8.76 7.19 -0.35
CA GLN A 146 -7.52 6.99 -1.09
C GLN A 146 -7.23 5.50 -1.36
N LEU A 147 -7.44 4.63 -0.37
CA LEU A 147 -7.33 3.18 -0.55
C LEU A 147 -8.35 2.65 -1.56
N ILE A 148 -9.60 3.14 -1.55
CA ILE A 148 -10.61 2.78 -2.56
C ILE A 148 -10.13 3.17 -3.96
N GLN A 149 -9.51 4.33 -4.14
CA GLN A 149 -8.94 4.74 -5.44
C GLN A 149 -7.81 3.80 -5.87
N ILE A 150 -6.87 3.47 -4.97
CA ILE A 150 -5.77 2.52 -5.24
C ILE A 150 -6.31 1.17 -5.70
N VAL A 151 -7.20 0.55 -4.92
CA VAL A 151 -7.72 -0.79 -5.25
C VAL A 151 -8.61 -0.78 -6.50
N THR A 152 -9.31 0.31 -6.77
CA THR A 152 -10.14 0.45 -7.98
C THR A 152 -9.26 0.49 -9.24
N GLU A 153 -8.23 1.34 -9.24
CA GLU A 153 -7.30 1.40 -10.36
C GLU A 153 -6.51 0.10 -10.53
N PHE A 154 -6.12 -0.53 -9.43
CA PHE A 154 -5.51 -1.86 -9.45
C PHE A 154 -6.44 -2.92 -10.04
N ASN A 155 -7.72 -2.96 -9.66
CA ASN A 155 -8.67 -3.95 -10.18
C ASN A 155 -8.88 -3.78 -11.70
N ASN A 156 -8.95 -2.53 -12.17
CA ASN A 156 -9.03 -2.22 -13.60
C ASN A 156 -7.80 -2.74 -14.37
N LEU A 157 -6.63 -2.65 -13.76
CA LEU A 157 -5.40 -3.23 -14.28
C LEU A 157 -5.49 -4.78 -14.27
N ASN A 158 -5.77 -5.37 -13.12
CA ASN A 158 -5.72 -6.82 -12.87
C ASN A 158 -6.76 -7.62 -13.69
N THR A 159 -7.90 -7.02 -14.00
CA THR A 159 -8.93 -7.61 -14.89
C THR A 159 -8.33 -8.01 -16.25
N LYS A 160 -7.35 -7.25 -16.76
CA LYS A 160 -6.66 -7.56 -18.03
C LYS A 160 -5.63 -8.68 -17.91
N HIS A 161 -5.33 -9.12 -16.69
CA HIS A 161 -4.29 -10.09 -16.35
C HIS A 161 -4.84 -11.33 -15.65
N SER A 162 -6.14 -11.64 -15.81
CA SER A 162 -6.78 -12.82 -15.22
C SER A 162 -6.55 -12.94 -13.70
N ASP A 163 -6.59 -11.81 -13.01
CA ASP A 163 -6.40 -11.69 -11.55
C ASP A 163 -5.05 -12.20 -11.01
N SER A 164 -4.01 -12.26 -11.86
CA SER A 164 -2.70 -12.80 -11.48
C SER A 164 -1.81 -11.81 -10.72
N LEU A 165 -2.07 -10.50 -10.80
CA LEU A 165 -1.21 -9.48 -10.21
C LEU A 165 -1.38 -9.42 -8.69
N PRO A 166 -0.30 -9.17 -7.92
CA PRO A 166 -0.39 -8.91 -6.50
C PRO A 166 -0.49 -7.41 -6.22
N LEU A 167 -1.41 -7.00 -5.33
CA LEU A 167 -1.38 -5.67 -4.73
C LEU A 167 -0.78 -5.74 -3.33
N LYS A 168 0.45 -5.25 -3.15
CA LYS A 168 1.12 -5.22 -1.84
C LYS A 168 1.23 -3.79 -1.35
N ILE A 169 0.76 -3.57 -0.13
CA ILE A 169 0.82 -2.26 0.54
C ILE A 169 1.48 -2.44 1.91
N LYS A 170 2.52 -1.65 2.16
CA LYS A 170 3.19 -1.51 3.46
C LYS A 170 2.70 -0.24 4.15
N LEU A 171 2.30 -0.34 5.42
CA LEU A 171 2.10 0.86 6.25
C LEU A 171 3.43 1.33 6.80
N ASN A 172 3.77 2.59 6.53
CA ASN A 172 4.96 3.23 7.06
C ASN A 172 4.60 4.13 8.26
N GLU A 173 5.51 4.20 9.23
CA GLU A 173 5.36 5.06 10.41
C GLU A 173 5.91 6.47 10.21
N TYR A 174 6.83 6.60 9.26
CA TYR A 174 7.56 7.83 8.98
C TYR A 174 7.28 8.29 7.56
N PRO A 175 7.28 9.62 7.34
CA PRO A 175 7.19 10.18 6.00
C PRO A 175 8.37 9.72 5.16
N TYR A 176 8.22 9.87 3.85
CA TYR A 176 9.33 9.63 2.96
C TYR A 176 10.48 10.63 3.26
N ILE A 177 11.67 10.11 3.57
CA ILE A 177 12.84 10.93 3.89
C ILE A 177 13.62 11.22 2.60
N ARG A 178 13.68 12.49 2.22
CA ARG A 178 14.54 12.94 1.12
C ARG A 178 15.98 13.05 1.60
N ILE A 179 16.88 12.29 1.00
CA ILE A 179 18.31 12.49 1.21
C ILE A 179 18.76 13.61 0.28
N GLU A 180 19.03 14.78 0.84
CA GLU A 180 19.61 15.88 0.07
C GLU A 180 21.00 15.47 -0.44
N LYS A 181 21.25 15.68 -1.75
CA LYS A 181 22.58 15.46 -2.31
C LYS A 181 23.54 16.42 -1.59
N PRO A 182 24.64 15.94 -0.99
CA PRO A 182 25.58 16.81 -0.31
C PRO A 182 26.07 17.88 -1.30
N PRO A 183 26.31 19.12 -0.84
CA PRO A 183 26.81 20.17 -1.70
C PRO A 183 28.12 19.72 -2.35
N PHE A 184 28.27 19.99 -3.66
CA PHE A 184 29.54 19.75 -4.34
C PHE A 184 30.63 20.56 -3.62
N PRO A 185 31.81 19.97 -3.36
CA PRO A 185 32.92 20.71 -2.78
C PRO A 185 33.28 21.88 -3.70
N THR A 186 33.19 23.10 -3.17
CA THR A 186 33.71 24.29 -3.84
C THR A 186 35.22 24.25 -3.77
N ASN A 187 35.89 24.23 -4.94
CA ASN A 187 37.34 24.41 -5.06
C ASN A 187 37.78 25.80 -4.64
#